data_AF-A0AAE9YZC7-F1
#
_entry.id   AF-A0AAE9YZC7-F1
#
_cell.length_a   1.000
_cell.length_b   1.000
_cell.length_c   1.000
_cell.angle_alpha   90.00
_cell.angle_beta   90.00
_cell.angle_gamma   90.00
#
_symmetry.space_group_name_H-M   'P 1'
#
loop_
_entity.id
_entity.type
_entity.pdbx_description
1 polymer ?
#
loop_
_entity_poly.entity_id
_entity_poly.type
_entity_poly.pdbx_seq_one_letter_code
_entity_poly.pdbx_strand_id
1 'polypeptide(L)'
;MLESILFYVIFISQIVLISYYFPKKIQTRTRYVLDNYPEHTYPKLYPKPIAAYKKGLRNFMIINHLMAALGIILIVLYAILSGDYVSSGNHAAKQKYAEGLPIFFGICQYVPYLLMEISGLKQFKLMRQANLSGRRKAELTPRHLFHFISPALVATAFVLYLAFVLFELYLPAFALTEDNVVRIATTTICNLLLGGIIFWNIYGKRLDPHQSHQDRIRQIGFTVRSLVYISMALSLYLVALKAMEVLAIEYLEIILNSLYFQLLAAFSIATMLRILKVEDINFDVYKKGAGSH
;
A
#
# COMPACT_ATOMS: atom_id res chain seq x y z
N MET A 1 -7.36 15.25 27.59
CA MET A 1 -7.19 16.46 26.74
C MET A 1 -6.02 16.33 25.77
N LEU A 2 -4.77 16.10 26.23
CA LEU A 2 -3.60 15.93 25.34
C LEU A 2 -3.77 14.76 24.37
N GLU A 3 -4.28 13.62 24.86
CA GLU A 3 -4.50 12.41 24.05
C GLU A 3 -5.53 12.62 22.93
N SER A 4 -6.62 13.34 23.23
CA SER A 4 -7.63 13.72 22.24
C SER A 4 -7.03 14.62 21.16
N ILE A 5 -6.22 15.60 21.54
CA ILE A 5 -5.51 16.47 20.60
C ILE A 5 -4.56 15.66 19.72
N LEU A 6 -3.79 14.75 20.33
CA LEU A 6 -2.85 13.89 19.62
C LEU A 6 -3.56 13.01 18.59
N PHE A 7 -4.70 12.41 18.98
CA PHE A 7 -5.55 11.67 18.05
C PHE A 7 -5.96 12.53 16.85
N TYR A 8 -6.57 13.70 17.09
CA TYR A 8 -7.03 14.55 16.00
C TYR A 8 -5.89 14.94 15.06
N VAL A 9 -4.74 15.33 15.60
CA VAL A 9 -3.55 15.71 14.80
C VAL A 9 -3.10 14.54 13.92
N ILE A 10 -2.97 13.34 14.50
CA ILE A 10 -2.49 12.16 13.78
C ILE A 10 -3.52 11.70 12.74
N PHE A 11 -4.80 11.71 13.06
CA PHE A 11 -5.86 11.29 12.15
C PHE A 11 -6.07 12.29 11.01
N ILE A 12 -5.99 13.60 11.28
CA ILE A 12 -5.96 14.63 10.24
C ILE A 12 -4.74 14.43 9.34
N SER A 13 -3.56 14.17 9.91
CA SER A 13 -2.35 13.84 9.14
C SER A 13 -2.57 12.64 8.22
N GLN A 14 -3.17 11.56 8.71
CA GLN A 14 -3.53 10.40 7.89
C GLN A 14 -4.44 10.77 6.71
N ILE A 15 -5.51 11.54 6.96
CA ILE A 15 -6.46 11.97 5.92
C ILE A 15 -5.74 12.80 4.86
N VAL A 16 -4.99 13.82 5.28
CA VAL A 16 -4.27 14.71 4.37
C VAL A 16 -3.24 13.93 3.56
N LEU A 17 -2.48 13.05 4.21
CA LEU A 17 -1.38 12.33 3.59
C LEU A 17 -1.88 11.29 2.57
N ILE A 18 -2.83 10.44 2.96
CA ILE A 18 -3.29 9.30 2.15
C ILE A 18 -4.36 9.72 1.14
N SER A 19 -5.29 10.60 1.50
CA SER A 19 -6.43 10.96 0.64
C SER A 19 -6.23 12.24 -0.16
N TYR A 20 -5.20 13.05 0.11
CA TYR A 20 -4.95 14.29 -0.64
C TYR A 20 -3.54 14.40 -1.21
N TYR A 21 -2.50 14.31 -0.36
CA TYR A 21 -1.11 14.55 -0.76
C TYR A 21 -0.60 13.51 -1.76
N PHE A 22 -0.70 12.21 -1.43
CA PHE A 22 -0.26 11.16 -2.35
C PHE A 22 -1.08 11.07 -3.65
N PRO A 23 -2.42 11.17 -3.64
CA PRO A 23 -3.21 11.19 -4.86
C PRO A 23 -2.82 12.36 -5.76
N LYS A 24 -2.57 13.54 -5.18
CA LYS A 24 -2.10 14.72 -5.93
C LYS A 24 -0.73 14.49 -6.56
N LYS A 25 0.21 13.87 -5.85
CA LYS A 25 1.52 13.50 -6.44
C LYS A 25 1.38 12.51 -7.60
N ILE A 26 0.54 11.49 -7.46
CA ILE A 26 0.24 10.53 -8.54
C ILE A 26 -0.44 11.24 -9.73
N GLN A 27 -1.32 12.20 -9.47
CA GLN A 27 -1.98 12.99 -10.50
C GLN A 27 -1.00 13.83 -11.29
N THR A 28 -0.13 14.58 -10.60
CA THR A 28 0.92 15.38 -11.25
C THR A 28 1.81 14.50 -12.11
N ARG A 29 2.24 13.36 -11.57
CA ARG A 29 3.04 12.37 -12.27
C ARG A 29 2.35 11.85 -13.54
N THR A 30 1.08 11.46 -13.43
CA THR A 30 0.31 10.93 -14.56
C THR A 30 0.07 12.00 -15.62
N ARG A 31 -0.23 13.24 -15.22
CA ARG A 31 -0.39 14.37 -16.16
C ARG A 31 0.90 14.65 -16.91
N TYR A 32 2.03 14.69 -16.21
CA TYR A 32 3.34 14.84 -16.85
C TYR A 32 3.55 13.80 -17.96
N VAL A 33 3.20 12.53 -17.70
CA VAL A 33 3.32 11.48 -18.72
C VAL A 33 2.40 11.74 -19.92
N LEU A 34 1.13 12.10 -19.67
CA LEU A 34 0.16 12.37 -20.74
C LEU A 34 0.54 13.59 -21.59
N ASP A 35 1.16 14.60 -21.00
CA ASP A 35 1.51 15.85 -21.67
C ASP A 35 2.83 15.73 -22.46
N ASN A 36 3.82 15.00 -21.93
CA ASN A 36 5.15 14.86 -22.56
C ASN A 36 5.29 13.64 -23.48
N TYR A 37 4.47 12.60 -23.28
CA TYR A 37 4.53 11.36 -24.05
C TYR A 37 3.17 11.10 -24.72
N PRO A 38 2.78 11.88 -25.75
CA PRO A 38 1.45 11.79 -26.35
C PRO A 38 1.28 10.53 -27.24
N GLU A 39 0.03 10.11 -27.43
CA GLU A 39 -0.36 8.89 -28.17
C GLU A 39 0.17 8.83 -29.61
N HIS A 40 0.26 9.98 -30.31
CA HIS A 40 0.75 10.01 -31.70
C HIS A 40 2.24 9.63 -31.81
N THR A 41 3.06 9.97 -30.81
CA THR A 41 4.50 9.66 -30.79
C THR A 41 4.77 8.35 -30.06
N TYR A 42 4.00 8.04 -29.01
CA TYR A 42 4.16 6.86 -28.15
C TYR A 42 2.94 5.93 -28.15
N PRO A 43 2.50 5.41 -29.31
CA PRO A 43 1.23 4.68 -29.41
C PRO A 43 1.18 3.40 -28.57
N LYS A 44 2.33 2.76 -28.33
CA LYS A 44 2.39 1.50 -27.55
C LYS A 44 2.11 1.70 -26.06
N LEU A 45 2.28 2.92 -25.56
CA LEU A 45 1.93 3.28 -24.17
C LEU A 45 0.41 3.32 -23.98
N TYR A 46 -0.36 3.48 -25.07
CA TYR A 46 -1.80 3.73 -25.03
C TYR A 46 -2.61 2.71 -25.87
N PRO A 47 -2.89 1.50 -25.36
CA PRO A 47 -3.83 0.56 -25.97
C PRO A 47 -5.31 1.01 -25.96
N LYS A 48 -5.59 2.21 -25.46
CA LYS A 48 -6.92 2.84 -25.38
C LYS A 48 -6.75 4.32 -25.73
N PRO A 49 -7.83 5.03 -26.11
CA PRO A 49 -7.76 6.47 -26.36
C PRO A 49 -7.37 7.25 -25.10
N ILE A 50 -6.63 8.37 -25.25
CA ILE A 50 -6.22 9.28 -24.15
C ILE A 50 -7.38 9.64 -23.20
N ALA A 51 -8.59 9.81 -23.74
CA ALA A 51 -9.79 10.14 -22.95
C ALA A 51 -10.08 9.13 -21.83
N ALA A 52 -9.78 7.85 -22.04
CA ALA A 52 -9.98 6.81 -21.04
C ALA A 52 -9.06 7.00 -19.81
N TYR A 53 -7.79 7.40 -20.02
CA TYR A 53 -6.84 7.65 -18.93
C TYR A 53 -7.20 8.93 -18.18
N LYS A 54 -7.61 9.98 -18.89
CA LYS A 54 -8.11 11.22 -18.26
C LYS A 54 -9.33 10.94 -17.38
N LYS A 55 -10.27 10.10 -17.85
CA LYS A 55 -11.43 9.64 -17.07
C LYS A 55 -11.00 8.81 -15.85
N GLY A 56 -10.08 7.86 -16.03
CA GLY A 56 -9.55 7.04 -14.94
C GLY A 56 -8.89 7.88 -13.85
N LEU A 57 -8.03 8.83 -14.23
CA LEU A 57 -7.39 9.75 -13.30
C LEU A 57 -8.40 10.64 -12.58
N ARG A 58 -9.42 11.15 -13.30
CA ARG A 58 -10.52 11.92 -12.68
C ARG A 58 -11.26 11.09 -11.64
N ASN A 59 -11.63 9.85 -11.96
CA ASN A 59 -12.33 8.97 -11.03
C ASN A 59 -11.47 8.65 -9.81
N PHE A 60 -10.18 8.36 -10.00
CA PHE A 60 -9.23 8.16 -8.89
C PHE A 60 -9.20 9.38 -7.96
N MET A 61 -9.16 10.60 -8.51
CA MET A 61 -9.19 11.81 -7.69
C MET A 61 -10.53 12.00 -6.99
N ILE A 62 -11.67 11.76 -7.66
CA ILE A 62 -12.99 11.88 -7.05
C ILE A 62 -13.10 10.95 -5.84
N ILE A 63 -12.74 9.67 -5.99
CA ILE A 63 -12.83 8.70 -4.89
C ILE A 63 -11.93 9.14 -3.72
N ASN A 64 -10.72 9.63 -3.99
CA ASN A 64 -9.83 10.13 -2.93
C ASN A 64 -10.39 11.39 -2.23
N HIS A 65 -11.03 12.31 -2.95
CA HIS A 65 -11.70 13.46 -2.33
C HIS A 65 -12.91 13.04 -1.50
N LEU A 66 -13.67 12.04 -1.95
CA LEU A 66 -14.75 11.44 -1.17
C LEU A 66 -14.22 10.80 0.12
N MET A 67 -13.09 10.10 0.07
CA MET A 67 -12.43 9.56 1.27
C MET A 67 -11.95 10.66 2.22
N ALA A 68 -11.44 11.78 1.68
CA ALA A 68 -11.05 12.93 2.49
C ALA A 68 -12.27 13.58 3.19
N ALA A 69 -13.37 13.78 2.45
CA ALA A 69 -14.62 14.29 3.01
C ALA A 69 -15.21 13.36 4.08
N LEU A 70 -15.19 12.04 3.83
CA LEU A 70 -15.60 11.03 4.81
C LEU A 70 -14.74 11.09 6.08
N GLY A 71 -13.43 11.26 5.95
CA GLY A 71 -12.53 11.42 7.09
C GLY A 71 -12.85 12.66 7.93
N ILE A 72 -13.18 13.78 7.30
CA ILE A 72 -13.62 15.00 8.00
C ILE A 72 -14.95 14.77 8.72
N ILE A 73 -15.91 14.10 8.07
CA ILE A 73 -17.18 13.73 8.70
C ILE A 73 -16.93 12.85 9.93
N LEU A 74 -16.03 11.87 9.84
CA LEU A 74 -15.67 11.02 10.98
C LEU A 74 -15.04 11.81 12.13
N ILE A 75 -14.20 12.82 11.85
CA ILE A 75 -13.66 13.72 12.89
C ILE A 75 -14.80 14.47 13.60
N VAL A 76 -15.74 15.03 12.84
CA VAL A 76 -16.88 15.78 13.40
C VAL A 76 -17.78 14.85 14.21
N LEU A 77 -18.10 13.67 13.69
CA LEU A 77 -18.87 12.66 14.42
C LEU A 77 -18.17 12.24 15.70
N TYR A 78 -16.85 12.00 15.65
CA TYR A 78 -16.07 11.67 16.84
C TYR A 78 -16.10 12.82 17.85
N ALA A 79 -15.95 14.07 17.42
CA ALA A 79 -16.03 15.25 18.30
C ALA A 79 -17.41 15.38 18.97
N ILE A 80 -18.50 15.26 18.21
CA ILE A 80 -19.88 15.35 18.74
C ILE A 80 -20.15 14.21 19.71
N LEU A 81 -19.85 12.97 19.31
CA LEU A 81 -20.07 11.81 20.15
C LEU A 81 -19.22 11.94 21.41
N SER A 82 -17.92 12.24 21.29
CA SER A 82 -16.99 12.39 22.43
C SER A 82 -17.41 13.47 23.45
N GLY A 83 -18.17 14.48 23.03
CA GLY A 83 -18.67 15.57 23.89
C GLY A 83 -19.60 15.08 25.01
N ASP A 84 -20.37 14.02 24.77
CA ASP A 84 -21.29 13.43 25.77
C ASP A 84 -20.60 12.45 26.74
N TYR A 85 -19.33 12.09 26.51
CA TYR A 85 -18.58 11.14 27.34
C TYR A 85 -17.88 11.78 28.54
N VAL A 86 -17.68 13.10 28.52
CA VAL A 86 -17.07 13.85 29.65
C VAL A 86 -18.06 14.05 30.81
N SER A 87 -19.38 14.01 30.55
CA SER A 87 -20.43 14.25 31.55
C SER A 87 -20.89 13.02 32.33
N SER A 88 -20.48 11.81 31.96
CA SER A 88 -20.92 10.57 32.63
C SER A 88 -19.70 9.79 33.08
N GLY A 89 -19.43 9.77 34.38
CA GLY A 89 -18.22 9.24 35.04
C GLY A 89 -17.94 7.73 34.89
N ASN A 90 -18.42 7.09 33.83
CA ASN A 90 -18.10 5.72 33.43
C ASN A 90 -17.33 5.74 32.10
N HIS A 91 -16.05 6.04 32.16
CA HIS A 91 -15.15 6.13 31.00
C HIS A 91 -14.92 4.78 30.28
N ALA A 92 -15.08 3.65 30.96
CA ALA A 92 -14.67 2.34 30.45
C ALA A 92 -15.68 1.63 29.52
N ALA A 93 -16.99 1.85 29.68
CA ALA A 93 -18.00 1.04 28.99
C ALA A 93 -18.39 1.55 27.59
N LYS A 94 -17.98 2.78 27.25
CA LYS A 94 -18.65 3.59 26.23
C LYS A 94 -17.70 3.97 25.07
N GLN A 95 -16.38 3.86 25.26
CA GLN A 95 -15.34 4.08 24.25
C GLN A 95 -15.29 2.97 23.16
N LYS A 96 -15.77 1.77 23.51
CA LYS A 96 -15.75 0.54 22.67
C LYS A 96 -16.45 0.67 21.31
N TYR A 97 -17.44 1.55 21.16
CA TYR A 97 -18.23 1.64 19.92
C TYR A 97 -17.55 2.43 18.79
N ALA A 98 -16.48 3.19 19.09
CA ALA A 98 -15.77 4.01 18.11
C ALA A 98 -14.36 3.49 17.75
N GLU A 99 -13.84 2.48 18.46
CA GLU A 99 -12.47 1.97 18.31
C GLU A 99 -12.20 1.32 16.94
N GLY A 100 -13.20 0.65 16.35
CA GLY A 100 -13.08 0.00 15.03
C GLY A 100 -13.23 0.93 13.82
N LEU A 101 -13.72 2.16 13.99
CA LEU A 101 -13.97 3.08 12.87
C LEU A 101 -12.67 3.56 12.18
N PRO A 102 -11.61 3.96 12.91
CA PRO A 102 -10.36 4.40 12.31
C PRO A 102 -9.66 3.31 11.48
N ILE A 103 -9.69 2.05 11.95
CA ILE A 103 -9.09 0.94 11.21
C ILE A 103 -9.87 0.63 9.93
N PHE A 104 -11.20 0.60 10.02
CA PHE A 104 -12.06 0.41 8.85
C PHE A 104 -11.89 1.54 7.84
N PHE A 105 -11.87 2.79 8.32
CA PHE A 105 -11.62 3.96 7.47
C PHE A 105 -10.24 3.88 6.80
N GLY A 106 -9.19 3.52 7.54
CA GLY A 106 -7.86 3.31 6.99
C GLY A 106 -7.86 2.30 5.85
N ILE A 107 -8.53 1.16 6.00
CA ILE A 107 -8.69 0.17 4.92
C ILE A 107 -9.41 0.80 3.71
N CYS A 108 -10.52 1.51 3.92
CA CYS A 108 -11.27 2.19 2.86
C CYS A 108 -10.41 3.21 2.10
N GLN A 109 -9.51 3.92 2.79
CA GLN A 109 -8.61 4.89 2.14
C GLN A 109 -7.64 4.25 1.14
N TYR A 110 -7.34 2.95 1.26
CA TYR A 110 -6.49 2.22 0.31
C TYR A 110 -7.24 1.70 -0.93
N VAL A 111 -8.57 1.69 -0.91
CA VAL A 111 -9.40 1.21 -2.03
C VAL A 111 -9.09 1.94 -3.36
N PRO A 112 -8.94 3.28 -3.43
CA PRO A 112 -8.59 3.97 -4.67
C PRO A 112 -7.28 3.45 -5.29
N TYR A 113 -6.30 3.13 -4.44
CA TYR A 113 -4.99 2.62 -4.87
C TYR A 113 -5.09 1.17 -5.36
N LEU A 114 -5.88 0.33 -4.67
CA LEU A 114 -6.15 -1.03 -5.12
C LEU A 114 -6.86 -1.03 -6.49
N LEU A 115 -7.87 -0.18 -6.67
CA LEU A 115 -8.58 -0.03 -7.94
C LEU A 115 -7.64 0.46 -9.06
N MET A 116 -6.71 1.36 -8.74
CA MET A 116 -5.69 1.83 -9.66
C MET A 116 -4.76 0.67 -10.09
N GLU A 117 -4.31 -0.16 -9.16
CA GLU A 117 -3.45 -1.32 -9.44
C GLU A 117 -4.17 -2.35 -10.32
N ILE A 118 -5.43 -2.69 -9.98
CA ILE A 118 -6.27 -3.60 -10.78
C ILE A 118 -6.46 -3.05 -12.20
N SER A 119 -6.67 -1.74 -12.35
CA SER A 119 -6.75 -1.09 -13.65
C SER A 119 -5.42 -1.19 -14.43
N GLY A 120 -4.28 -1.04 -13.75
CA GLY A 120 -2.95 -1.25 -14.32
C GLY A 120 -2.74 -2.67 -14.84
N LEU A 121 -3.17 -3.70 -14.11
CA LEU A 121 -3.11 -5.09 -14.57
C LEU A 121 -3.96 -5.32 -15.83
N LYS A 122 -5.17 -4.76 -15.87
CA LYS A 122 -6.02 -4.80 -17.08
C LYS A 122 -5.34 -4.10 -18.25
N GLN A 123 -4.66 -3.00 -18.00
CA GLN A 123 -3.93 -2.24 -19.00
C GLN A 123 -2.76 -3.04 -19.59
N PHE A 124 -1.95 -3.69 -18.76
CA PHE A 124 -0.88 -4.58 -19.22
C PHE A 124 -1.40 -5.73 -20.06
N LYS A 125 -2.56 -6.29 -19.70
CA LYS A 125 -3.23 -7.32 -20.52
C LYS A 125 -3.56 -6.79 -21.93
N LEU A 126 -4.06 -5.57 -22.04
CA LEU A 126 -4.38 -4.94 -23.32
C LEU A 126 -3.12 -4.62 -24.14
N MET A 127 -2.07 -4.10 -23.52
CA MET A 127 -0.77 -3.87 -24.18
C MET A 127 -0.23 -5.18 -24.77
N ARG A 128 -0.34 -6.29 -24.03
CA ARG A 128 0.07 -7.61 -24.51
C ARG A 128 -0.76 -8.12 -25.68
N GLN A 129 -2.06 -7.84 -25.70
CA GLN A 129 -2.95 -8.19 -26.82
C GLN A 129 -2.67 -7.35 -28.06
N ALA A 130 -2.33 -6.07 -27.89
CA ALA A 130 -1.96 -5.17 -28.98
C ALA A 130 -0.55 -5.43 -29.52
N ASN A 131 0.29 -6.17 -28.80
CA ASN A 131 1.66 -6.43 -29.22
C ASN A 131 1.73 -7.54 -30.29
N LEU A 132 2.01 -7.14 -31.54
CA LEU A 132 2.17 -8.03 -32.70
C LEU A 132 3.62 -8.54 -32.87
N SER A 133 4.54 -8.23 -31.96
CA SER A 133 5.95 -8.62 -32.11
C SER A 133 6.12 -10.16 -32.03
N GLY A 134 6.54 -10.80 -33.13
CA GLY A 134 6.70 -12.26 -33.21
C GLY A 134 7.93 -12.84 -32.49
N ARG A 135 8.92 -12.04 -32.10
CA ARG A 135 10.14 -12.51 -31.41
C ARG A 135 10.17 -12.10 -29.95
N ARG A 136 10.13 -13.09 -29.05
CA ARG A 136 10.44 -12.88 -27.63
C ARG A 136 11.95 -12.72 -27.47
N LYS A 137 12.40 -11.49 -27.19
CA LYS A 137 13.73 -11.29 -26.62
C LYS A 137 13.68 -11.54 -25.12
N ALA A 138 14.30 -12.63 -24.70
CA ALA A 138 14.55 -12.90 -23.30
C ALA A 138 16.02 -12.54 -23.03
N GLU A 139 16.26 -11.43 -22.34
CA GLU A 139 17.54 -11.24 -21.67
C GLU A 139 17.56 -12.17 -20.45
N LEU A 140 18.37 -13.22 -20.56
CA LEU A 140 18.51 -14.29 -19.56
C LEU A 140 19.47 -13.86 -18.46
N THR A 141 19.12 -12.82 -17.70
CA THR A 141 19.80 -12.56 -16.43
C THR A 141 19.09 -13.33 -15.32
N PRO A 142 19.81 -14.17 -14.55
CA PRO A 142 19.23 -14.84 -13.39
C PRO A 142 18.73 -13.80 -12.39
N ARG A 143 17.46 -13.92 -11.98
CA ARG A 143 16.83 -13.03 -11.02
C ARG A 143 16.66 -13.78 -9.71
N HIS A 144 17.49 -13.46 -8.73
CA HIS A 144 17.41 -14.02 -7.38
C HIS A 144 16.91 -12.96 -6.39
N LEU A 145 16.28 -13.39 -5.30
CA LEU A 145 15.73 -12.50 -4.26
C LEU A 145 16.78 -11.52 -3.75
N PHE A 146 17.99 -12.01 -3.46
CA PHE A 146 19.05 -11.22 -2.84
C PHE A 146 19.74 -10.24 -3.79
N HIS A 147 19.40 -10.24 -5.09
CA HIS A 147 19.77 -9.15 -5.99
C HIS A 147 18.94 -7.89 -5.73
N PHE A 148 17.75 -8.04 -5.15
CA PHE A 148 16.81 -6.95 -4.95
C PHE A 148 16.81 -6.41 -3.52
N ILE A 149 17.08 -7.27 -2.53
CA ILE A 149 17.07 -6.94 -1.11
C ILE A 149 18.21 -7.64 -0.37
N SER A 150 18.78 -6.98 0.63
CA SER A 150 19.82 -7.60 1.47
C SER A 150 19.27 -8.81 2.24
N PRO A 151 20.03 -9.91 2.36
CA PRO A 151 19.64 -11.06 3.20
C PRO A 151 19.31 -10.67 4.65
N ALA A 152 20.03 -9.69 5.20
CA ALA A 152 19.82 -9.17 6.55
C ALA A 152 18.38 -8.67 6.76
N LEU A 153 17.83 -7.86 5.84
CA LEU A 153 16.44 -7.38 5.94
C LEU A 153 15.40 -8.51 5.91
N VAL A 154 15.64 -9.55 5.10
CA VAL A 154 14.76 -10.72 5.06
C VAL A 154 14.84 -11.51 6.36
N ALA A 155 16.04 -11.68 6.91
CA ALA A 155 16.24 -12.30 8.21
C ALA A 155 15.56 -11.49 9.33
N THR A 156 15.67 -10.16 9.31
CA THR A 156 14.97 -9.28 10.26
C THR A 156 13.45 -9.46 10.18
N ALA A 157 12.86 -9.50 8.97
CA ALA A 157 11.43 -9.74 8.81
C ALA A 157 11.00 -11.10 9.39
N PHE A 158 11.79 -12.15 9.15
CA PHE A 158 11.55 -13.47 9.72
C PHE A 158 11.64 -13.48 11.25
N VAL A 159 12.67 -12.84 11.82
CA VAL A 159 12.85 -12.72 13.28
C VAL A 159 11.71 -11.94 13.92
N LEU A 160 11.26 -10.84 13.30
CA LEU A 160 10.12 -10.06 13.81
C LEU A 160 8.82 -10.87 13.77
N TYR A 161 8.61 -11.65 12.72
CA TYR A 161 7.47 -12.56 12.65
C TYR A 161 7.53 -13.65 13.73
N LEU A 162 8.70 -14.26 13.94
CA LEU A 162 8.90 -15.26 14.99
C LEU A 162 8.68 -14.64 16.39
N ALA A 163 9.20 -13.44 16.62
CA ALA A 163 9.00 -12.70 17.86
C ALA A 163 7.51 -12.42 18.11
N PHE A 164 6.74 -12.05 17.08
CA PHE A 164 5.29 -11.91 17.17
C PHE A 164 4.61 -13.22 17.59
N VAL A 165 4.92 -14.35 16.94
CA VAL A 165 4.34 -15.66 17.27
C VAL A 165 4.67 -16.05 18.71
N LEU A 166 5.93 -15.89 19.12
CA LEU A 166 6.36 -16.18 20.49
C LEU A 166 5.66 -15.26 21.51
N PHE A 167 5.47 -13.98 21.20
CA PHE A 167 4.77 -13.04 22.06
C PHE A 167 3.29 -13.44 22.27
N GLU A 168 2.59 -13.79 21.19
CA GLU A 168 1.19 -14.26 21.25
C GLU A 168 1.02 -15.58 22.02
N LEU A 169 2.02 -16.47 21.98
CA LEU A 169 1.99 -17.73 22.73
C LEU A 169 2.45 -17.56 24.18
N TYR A 170 3.41 -16.68 24.45
CA TYR A 170 3.98 -16.51 25.78
C TYR A 170 2.98 -15.97 26.80
N LEU A 171 2.17 -14.98 26.40
CA LEU A 171 1.18 -14.34 27.28
C LEU A 171 0.16 -15.32 27.89
N PRO A 172 -0.47 -16.23 27.13
CA PRO A 172 -1.34 -17.27 27.69
C PRO A 172 -0.56 -18.50 28.19
N ALA A 173 0.71 -18.37 28.58
CA ALA A 173 1.56 -19.47 29.05
C ALA A 173 1.59 -20.67 28.07
N PHE A 174 1.69 -20.38 26.78
CA PHE A 174 1.68 -21.34 25.66
C PHE A 174 0.37 -22.11 25.48
N ALA A 175 -0.73 -21.67 26.10
CA ALA A 175 -2.06 -22.19 25.78
C ALA A 175 -2.51 -21.68 24.39
N LEU A 176 -2.99 -22.61 23.56
CA LEU A 176 -3.59 -22.29 22.27
C LEU A 176 -5.05 -21.88 22.51
N THR A 177 -5.33 -20.59 22.36
CA THR A 177 -6.67 -20.02 22.42
C THR A 177 -7.20 -19.79 21.00
N GLU A 178 -8.51 -19.69 20.83
CA GLU A 178 -9.08 -19.42 19.51
C GLU A 178 -8.54 -18.10 18.92
N ASP A 179 -8.46 -17.05 19.74
CA ASP A 179 -7.97 -15.72 19.33
C ASP A 179 -6.50 -15.75 18.88
N ASN A 180 -5.58 -16.34 19.67
CA ASN A 180 -4.17 -16.35 19.28
C ASN A 180 -3.92 -17.23 18.05
N VAL A 181 -4.63 -18.36 17.91
CA VAL A 181 -4.55 -19.23 16.74
C VAL A 181 -5.03 -18.47 15.49
N VAL A 182 -6.15 -17.76 15.55
CA VAL A 182 -6.67 -16.98 14.43
C VAL A 182 -5.71 -15.85 14.03
N ARG A 183 -5.14 -15.13 15.00
CA ARG A 183 -4.17 -14.04 14.73
C ARG A 183 -2.89 -14.57 14.10
N ILE A 184 -2.32 -15.66 14.64
CA ILE A 184 -1.12 -16.29 14.09
C ILE A 184 -1.41 -16.81 12.68
N ALA A 185 -2.49 -17.55 12.49
CA ALA A 185 -2.86 -18.12 11.19
C ALA A 185 -3.08 -17.02 10.14
N THR A 186 -3.84 -15.98 10.46
CA THR A 186 -4.12 -14.86 9.55
C THR A 186 -2.84 -14.13 9.16
N THR A 187 -1.95 -13.89 10.12
CA THR A 187 -0.65 -13.23 9.88
C THR A 187 0.28 -14.11 9.05
N THR A 188 0.28 -15.42 9.29
CA THR A 188 1.01 -16.41 8.49
C THR A 188 0.55 -16.35 7.04
N ILE A 189 -0.76 -16.42 6.82
CA ILE A 189 -1.36 -16.37 5.49
C ILE A 189 -1.01 -15.04 4.80
N CYS A 190 -1.08 -13.92 5.52
CA CYS A 190 -0.70 -12.62 4.97
C CYS A 190 0.77 -12.61 4.52
N ASN A 191 1.70 -13.07 5.36
CA ASN A 191 3.12 -13.15 5.01
C ASN A 191 3.39 -14.12 3.84
N LEU A 192 2.68 -15.25 3.76
CA LEU A 192 2.77 -16.16 2.62
C LEU A 192 2.25 -15.52 1.34
N LEU A 193 1.17 -14.74 1.41
CA LEU A 193 0.66 -13.97 0.26
C LEU A 193 1.67 -12.92 -0.19
N LEU A 194 2.29 -12.16 0.73
CA LEU A 194 3.36 -11.22 0.40
C LEU A 194 4.55 -11.93 -0.27
N GLY A 195 4.97 -13.08 0.27
CA GLY A 195 6.00 -13.95 -0.31
C GLY A 195 5.64 -14.46 -1.70
N GLY A 196 4.38 -14.86 -1.91
CA GLY A 196 3.85 -15.27 -3.21
C GLY A 196 3.87 -14.13 -4.23
N ILE A 197 3.55 -12.90 -3.82
CA ILE A 197 3.63 -11.71 -4.68
C ILE A 197 5.09 -11.40 -5.03
N ILE A 198 6.02 -11.51 -4.07
CA ILE A 198 7.47 -11.39 -4.31
C ILE A 198 7.92 -12.42 -5.35
N PHE A 199 7.55 -13.68 -5.15
CA PHE A 199 7.88 -14.78 -6.07
C PHE A 199 7.33 -14.52 -7.48
N TRP A 200 6.06 -14.09 -7.59
CA TRP A 200 5.48 -13.71 -8.88
C TRP A 200 6.26 -12.56 -9.51
N ASN A 201 6.58 -11.49 -8.80
CA ASN A 201 7.31 -10.35 -9.38
C ASN A 201 8.70 -10.76 -9.90
N ILE A 202 9.41 -11.62 -9.17
CA ILE A 202 10.75 -12.09 -9.54
C ILE A 202 10.68 -13.08 -10.70
N TYR A 203 9.86 -14.12 -10.64
CA TYR A 203 9.89 -15.23 -11.62
C TYR A 203 8.79 -15.17 -12.67
N GLY A 204 7.75 -14.38 -12.42
CA GLY A 204 6.59 -14.26 -13.29
C GLY A 204 6.89 -13.63 -14.64
N LYS A 205 5.91 -13.80 -15.53
CA LYS A 205 5.92 -13.26 -16.89
C LYS A 205 5.93 -11.73 -16.84
N ARG A 206 6.64 -11.11 -17.78
CA ARG A 206 6.62 -9.66 -17.98
C ARG A 206 5.19 -9.21 -18.27
N LEU A 207 4.69 -8.26 -17.49
CA LEU A 207 3.32 -7.74 -17.63
C LEU A 207 3.24 -6.78 -18.82
N ASP A 208 4.10 -5.77 -18.85
CA ASP A 208 4.26 -4.87 -19.97
C ASP A 208 5.26 -5.45 -20.99
N PRO A 209 4.82 -5.79 -22.22
CA PRO A 209 5.71 -6.37 -23.23
C PRO A 209 6.80 -5.41 -23.73
N HIS A 210 6.61 -4.10 -23.62
CA HIS A 210 7.48 -3.07 -24.17
C HIS A 210 8.46 -2.50 -23.13
N GLN A 211 8.15 -2.60 -21.84
CA GLN A 211 8.98 -2.10 -20.75
C GLN A 211 10.46 -2.49 -20.90
N SER A 212 11.37 -1.56 -20.68
CA SER A 212 12.81 -1.83 -20.71
C SER A 212 13.22 -2.86 -19.62
N HIS A 213 14.36 -3.52 -19.79
CA HIS A 213 14.86 -4.46 -18.78
C HIS A 213 15.25 -3.77 -17.47
N GLN A 214 15.93 -2.62 -17.58
CA GLN A 214 16.34 -1.83 -16.43
C GLN A 214 15.15 -1.33 -15.60
N ASP A 215 14.11 -0.81 -16.26
CA ASP A 215 12.90 -0.32 -15.56
C ASP A 215 12.18 -1.47 -14.85
N ARG A 216 12.14 -2.65 -15.48
CA ARG A 216 11.58 -3.86 -14.87
C ARG A 216 12.35 -4.26 -13.62
N ILE A 217 13.68 -4.27 -13.66
CA ILE A 217 14.52 -4.60 -12.49
C ILE A 217 14.30 -3.60 -11.36
N ARG A 218 14.27 -2.29 -11.66
CA ARG A 218 14.01 -1.26 -10.65
C ARG A 218 12.62 -1.42 -10.02
N GLN A 219 11.59 -1.70 -10.83
CA GLN A 219 10.24 -1.95 -10.33
C GLN A 219 10.17 -3.19 -9.44
N ILE A 220 10.76 -4.31 -9.85
CA ILE A 220 10.84 -5.52 -9.02
C ILE A 220 11.56 -5.23 -7.71
N GLY A 221 12.71 -4.54 -7.77
CA GLY A 221 13.49 -4.16 -6.59
C GLY A 221 12.70 -3.33 -5.59
N PHE A 222 11.95 -2.34 -6.09
CA PHE A 222 11.03 -1.57 -5.26
C PHE A 222 9.94 -2.45 -4.63
N THR A 223 9.23 -3.25 -5.43
CA THR A 223 8.12 -4.09 -4.95
C THR A 223 8.60 -5.07 -3.87
N VAL A 224 9.74 -5.73 -4.07
CA VAL A 224 10.32 -6.67 -3.09
C VAL A 224 10.62 -5.97 -1.78
N ARG A 225 11.29 -4.81 -1.80
CA ARG A 225 11.62 -4.07 -0.58
C ARG A 225 10.37 -3.59 0.16
N SER A 226 9.41 -3.05 -0.58
CA SER A 226 8.14 -2.58 -0.02
C SER A 226 7.38 -3.70 0.69
N LEU A 227 7.25 -4.87 0.07
CA LEU A 227 6.54 -6.02 0.66
C LEU A 227 7.24 -6.57 1.90
N VAL A 228 8.57 -6.56 1.94
CA VAL A 228 9.33 -6.95 3.15
C VAL A 228 9.13 -5.92 4.27
N TYR A 229 9.15 -4.62 3.98
CA TYR A 229 8.85 -3.61 5.01
C TYR A 229 7.41 -3.69 5.51
N ILE A 230 6.44 -3.99 4.64
CA ILE A 230 5.05 -4.21 5.04
C ILE A 230 4.94 -5.42 5.97
N SER A 231 5.64 -6.52 5.67
CA SER A 231 5.70 -7.71 6.54
C SER A 231 6.25 -7.37 7.93
N MET A 232 7.37 -6.63 7.98
CA MET A 232 7.97 -6.16 9.25
C MET A 232 7.00 -5.26 10.04
N ALA A 233 6.38 -4.29 9.36
CA ALA A 233 5.43 -3.36 9.97
C ALA A 233 4.20 -4.07 10.52
N LEU A 234 3.67 -5.07 9.81
CA LEU A 234 2.53 -5.87 10.26
C LEU A 234 2.84 -6.62 11.56
N SER A 235 3.98 -7.31 11.64
CA SER A 235 4.38 -8.04 12.85
C SER A 235 4.56 -7.10 14.04
N LEU A 236 5.24 -5.97 13.85
CA LEU A 236 5.42 -4.97 14.91
C LEU A 236 4.10 -4.35 15.37
N TYR A 237 3.21 -4.05 14.44
CA TYR A 237 1.89 -3.49 14.72
C TYR A 237 1.04 -4.44 15.56
N LEU A 238 1.01 -5.74 15.22
CA LEU A 238 0.24 -6.72 15.99
C LEU A 238 0.81 -6.94 17.40
N VAL A 239 2.13 -6.95 17.55
CA VAL A 239 2.76 -6.98 18.88
C VAL A 239 2.36 -5.74 19.69
N ALA A 240 2.40 -4.55 19.07
CA ALA A 240 2.03 -3.31 19.74
C ALA A 240 0.55 -3.30 20.16
N LEU A 241 -0.37 -3.77 19.31
CA LEU A 241 -1.78 -3.92 19.65
C LEU A 241 -1.98 -4.85 20.85
N LYS A 242 -1.36 -6.04 20.83
CA LYS A 242 -1.49 -6.98 21.94
C LYS A 242 -0.86 -6.45 23.22
N ALA A 243 0.25 -5.72 23.13
CA ALA A 243 0.86 -5.05 24.27
C ALA A 243 -0.07 -3.98 24.87
N MET A 244 -0.78 -3.20 24.04
CA MET A 244 -1.76 -2.22 24.53
C MET A 244 -2.92 -2.87 25.26
N GLU A 245 -3.41 -4.01 24.78
CA GLU A 245 -4.45 -4.83 25.44
C GLU A 245 -3.97 -5.33 26.81
N VAL A 246 -2.75 -5.88 26.89
CA VAL A 246 -2.20 -6.38 28.17
C VAL A 246 -1.95 -5.27 29.18
N LEU A 247 -1.55 -4.09 28.71
CA LEU A 247 -1.27 -2.92 29.56
C LEU A 247 -2.53 -2.10 29.88
N ALA A 248 -3.70 -2.49 29.40
CA ALA A 248 -4.98 -1.76 29.57
C ALA A 248 -4.90 -0.29 29.09
N ILE A 249 -4.23 -0.07 27.96
CA ILE A 249 -4.07 1.25 27.30
C ILE A 249 -4.67 1.25 25.88
N GLU A 250 -5.76 0.51 25.70
CA GLU A 250 -6.45 0.32 24.40
C GLU A 250 -6.95 1.64 23.80
N TYR A 251 -7.13 2.68 24.62
CA TYR A 251 -7.46 4.02 24.14
C TYR A 251 -6.42 4.59 23.15
N LEU A 252 -5.17 4.12 23.17
CA LEU A 252 -4.12 4.48 22.22
C LEU A 252 -4.18 3.69 20.89
N GLU A 253 -5.00 2.64 20.81
CA GLU A 253 -5.14 1.81 19.61
C GLU A 253 -5.54 2.67 18.40
N ILE A 254 -6.44 3.62 18.59
CA ILE A 254 -6.90 4.53 17.53
C ILE A 254 -5.73 5.34 16.94
N ILE A 255 -4.82 5.80 17.80
CA ILE A 255 -3.61 6.52 17.41
C ILE A 255 -2.66 5.57 16.68
N LEU A 256 -2.44 4.37 17.22
CA LEU A 256 -1.58 3.35 16.62
C LEU A 256 -2.06 2.94 15.22
N ASN A 257 -3.36 2.71 15.04
CA ASN A 257 -4.00 2.39 13.77
C ASN A 257 -3.70 3.48 12.75
N SER A 258 -3.84 4.74 13.15
CA SER A 258 -3.63 5.88 12.27
C SER A 258 -2.17 6.06 11.85
N LEU A 259 -1.24 5.81 12.77
CA LEU A 259 0.20 5.79 12.49
C LEU A 259 0.58 4.62 11.59
N TYR A 260 -0.02 3.45 11.81
CA TYR A 260 0.23 2.25 11.02
C TYR A 260 -0.14 2.47 9.54
N PHE A 261 -1.31 3.03 9.23
CA PHE A 261 -1.66 3.33 7.83
C PHE A 261 -0.75 4.40 7.22
N GLN A 262 -0.34 5.42 7.97
CA GLN A 262 0.64 6.39 7.47
C GLN A 262 1.99 5.74 7.16
N LEU A 263 2.45 4.82 8.01
CA LEU A 263 3.68 4.06 7.82
C LEU A 263 3.60 3.16 6.58
N LEU A 264 2.49 2.44 6.40
CA LEU A 264 2.23 1.65 5.19
C LEU A 264 2.28 2.53 3.95
N ALA A 265 1.67 3.72 3.98
CA ALA A 265 1.63 4.63 2.85
C ALA A 265 3.03 5.20 2.53
N ALA A 266 3.86 5.42 3.56
CA ALA A 266 5.24 5.85 3.40
C ALA A 266 6.11 4.77 2.74
N PHE A 267 6.06 3.52 3.22
CA PHE A 267 6.86 2.42 2.67
C PHE A 267 6.39 1.96 1.28
N SER A 268 5.10 2.13 0.98
CA SER A 268 4.56 1.83 -0.34
C SER A 268 4.62 3.04 -1.28
N ILE A 269 3.69 3.98 -1.15
CA ILE A 269 3.44 5.04 -2.11
C ILE A 269 4.57 6.08 -2.13
N ALA A 270 5.02 6.56 -0.96
CA ALA A 270 6.08 7.58 -0.93
C ALA A 270 7.40 7.06 -1.49
N THR A 271 7.75 5.82 -1.12
CA THR A 271 8.96 5.16 -1.60
C THR A 271 8.87 4.87 -3.11
N MET A 272 7.69 4.46 -3.61
CA MET A 272 7.45 4.31 -5.05
C MET A 272 7.69 5.61 -5.81
N LEU A 273 7.13 6.72 -5.32
CA LEU A 273 7.26 8.04 -5.93
C LEU A 273 8.70 8.56 -5.92
N ARG A 274 9.53 8.13 -4.96
CA ARG A 274 10.94 8.53 -4.86
C ARG A 274 11.89 7.67 -5.70
N ILE A 275 11.66 6.35 -5.74
CA ILE A 275 12.55 5.39 -6.42
C ILE A 275 12.23 5.31 -7.91
N LEU A 276 10.95 5.28 -8.27
CA LEU A 276 10.52 5.17 -9.66
C LEU A 276 10.21 6.57 -10.20
N LYS A 277 11.22 7.45 -10.29
CA LYS A 277 11.06 8.77 -10.90
C LYS A 277 10.66 8.64 -12.37
N VAL A 278 9.83 9.56 -12.87
CA VAL A 278 9.33 9.46 -14.26
C VAL A 278 10.44 9.77 -15.25
N GLU A 279 11.34 10.66 -14.87
CA GLU A 279 12.47 11.13 -15.67
C GLU A 279 13.45 9.99 -15.96
N ASP A 280 13.51 8.98 -15.09
CA ASP A 280 14.43 7.85 -15.22
C ASP A 280 13.83 6.68 -16.02
N ILE A 281 12.56 6.77 -16.44
CA ILE A 281 11.87 5.71 -17.20
C ILE A 281 12.19 5.86 -18.69
N ASN A 282 12.60 4.77 -19.32
CA ASN A 282 12.86 4.77 -20.76
C ASN A 282 11.54 4.69 -21.54
N PHE A 283 11.02 5.84 -21.97
CA PHE A 283 9.80 5.89 -22.79
C PHE A 283 10.03 5.60 -24.28
N ASP A 284 11.28 5.55 -24.76
CA ASP A 284 11.57 5.33 -26.18
C ASP A 284 11.09 3.97 -26.69
N VAL A 285 11.04 2.97 -25.81
CA VAL A 285 10.51 1.63 -26.12
C VAL A 285 9.04 1.66 -26.57
N TYR A 286 8.29 2.73 -26.24
CA TYR A 286 6.90 2.91 -26.62
C TYR A 286 6.70 3.71 -27.92
N LYS A 287 7.76 4.25 -28.52
CA LYS A 287 7.68 5.03 -29.76
C LYS A 287 7.17 4.20 -30.94
N LYS A 288 6.51 4.88 -31.89
CA LYS A 288 6.16 4.31 -33.19
C LYS A 288 7.43 3.88 -33.91
N GLY A 289 7.50 2.63 -34.37
CA GLY A 289 8.69 2.11 -35.06
C GLY A 289 9.86 1.70 -34.15
N ALA A 290 9.74 1.80 -32.82
CA ALA A 290 10.70 1.13 -31.93
C ALA A 290 10.65 -0.39 -32.20
N GLY A 291 11.63 -0.96 -32.91
CA GLY A 291 11.67 -2.38 -33.27
C GLY A 291 11.72 -3.27 -32.02
N SER A 292 11.34 -4.56 -32.03
CA SER A 292 11.67 -5.58 -33.05
C SER A 292 13.10 -5.48 -33.58
N HIS A 293 14.01 -4.89 -32.81
CA HIS A 293 15.41 -5.26 -32.87
C HIS A 293 15.53 -6.57 -32.15
#